data_AF-A0A7V6TYB4-F1
#
_entry.id   AF-A0A7V6TYB4-F1
#
_cell.length_a   1.000
_cell.length_b   1.000
_cell.length_c   1.000
_cell.angle_alpha   90.00
_cell.angle_beta   90.00
_cell.angle_gamma   90.00
#
_symmetry.space_group_name_H-M   'P 1'
#
loop_
_entity.id
_entity.type
_entity.pdbx_description
1 polymer ?
#
loop_
_entity_poly.entity_id
_entity_poly.type
_entity_poly.pdbx_seq_one_letter_code
_entity_poly.pdbx_strand_id
1 'polypeptide(L)'
;MKSLQFSNEREAIIAGNLREVATDLRLVDPADYIAFIRCELFANIADIVSSATELYFFPGTLELGHGGEYRCDWQSPPAIVL
;
A
#
# COMPACT_ATOMS: atom_id res chain seq x y z
N MET A 1 -11.50 21.09 -0.16
CA MET A 1 -10.65 21.36 1.02
C MET A 1 -10.01 22.73 0.88
N LYS A 2 -9.96 23.55 1.93
CA LYS A 2 -9.18 24.80 1.91
C LYS A 2 -7.70 24.46 2.02
N SER A 3 -6.90 24.88 1.04
CA SER A 3 -5.43 24.79 1.10
C SER A 3 -4.93 25.69 2.24
N LEU A 4 -4.21 25.09 3.19
CA LEU A 4 -3.51 25.81 4.25
C LEU A 4 -2.11 26.22 3.76
N GLN A 5 -1.47 27.14 4.48
CA GLN A 5 -0.18 27.75 4.13
C GLN A 5 0.95 26.75 3.81
N PHE A 6 0.85 25.49 4.24
CA PHE A 6 1.85 24.43 4.02
C PHE A 6 1.28 23.15 3.37
N SER A 7 0.13 23.24 2.69
CA SER A 7 -0.51 22.05 2.10
C SER A 7 0.42 21.37 1.09
N ASN A 8 1.05 22.15 0.22
CA ASN A 8 1.87 21.65 -0.87
C ASN A 8 3.16 20.99 -0.37
N GLU A 9 3.84 21.60 0.59
CA GLU A 9 5.07 21.04 1.18
C GLU A 9 4.78 19.74 1.92
N ARG A 10 3.67 19.68 2.67
CA ARG A 10 3.26 18.46 3.39
C ARG A 10 2.89 17.35 2.43
N GLU A 11 2.12 17.66 1.37
CA GLU A 11 1.78 16.70 0.32
C GLU A 11 3.02 16.15 -0.38
N ALA A 12 4.00 17.01 -0.68
CA ALA A 12 5.26 16.58 -1.31
C ALA A 12 6.06 15.62 -0.41
N ILE A 13 6.14 15.90 0.90
CA ILE A 13 6.82 15.02 1.87
C ILE A 13 6.10 13.67 1.97
N ILE A 14 4.78 13.68 2.08
CA ILE A 14 3.98 12.44 2.17
C ILE A 14 4.16 11.62 0.88
N ALA A 15 4.07 12.26 -0.30
CA ALA A 15 4.22 11.59 -1.58
C ALA A 15 5.62 10.97 -1.77
N GLY A 16 6.66 11.64 -1.28
CA GLY A 16 8.03 11.11 -1.29
C GLY A 16 8.14 9.82 -0.49
N ASN A 17 7.65 9.82 0.75
CA ASN A 17 7.69 8.64 1.63
C ASN A 17 6.76 7.52 1.16
N LEU A 18 5.58 7.86 0.62
CA LEU A 18 4.63 6.87 0.09
C LEU A 18 5.21 6.11 -1.12
N ARG A 19 6.09 6.74 -1.91
CA ARG A 19 6.80 6.08 -3.00
C ARG A 19 7.73 4.98 -2.50
N GLU A 20 8.42 5.23 -1.39
CA GLU A 20 9.33 4.24 -0.79
C GLU A 20 8.52 3.07 -0.22
N VAL A 21 7.42 3.34 0.50
CA VAL A 21 6.47 2.29 0.95
C VAL A 21 5.98 1.45 -0.24
N ALA A 22 5.55 2.08 -1.33
CA ALA A 22 5.08 1.37 -2.53
C ALA A 22 6.20 0.57 -3.23
N THR A 23 7.45 0.93 -3.01
CA THR A 23 8.61 0.18 -3.52
C THR A 23 8.84 -1.07 -2.66
N ASP A 24 8.75 -0.93 -1.34
CA ASP A 24 8.87 -2.05 -0.40
C ASP A 24 7.73 -3.07 -0.56
N LEU A 25 6.49 -2.61 -0.78
CA LEU A 25 5.37 -3.51 -1.09
C LEU A 25 5.62 -4.35 -2.36
N ARG A 26 6.40 -3.85 -3.33
CA ARG A 26 6.74 -4.58 -4.56
C ARG A 26 7.87 -5.61 -4.37
N LEU A 27 8.45 -5.72 -3.18
CA LEU A 27 9.40 -6.79 -2.85
C LEU A 27 8.70 -8.13 -2.61
N VAL A 28 7.39 -8.11 -2.31
CA VAL A 28 6.56 -9.30 -2.15
C VAL A 28 6.09 -9.81 -3.51
N ASP A 29 6.07 -11.13 -3.69
CA ASP A 29 5.58 -11.73 -4.94
C ASP A 29 4.09 -11.38 -5.14
N PRO A 30 3.68 -10.89 -6.32
CA PRO A 30 2.27 -10.60 -6.60
C PRO A 30 1.35 -11.81 -6.41
N ALA A 31 1.83 -13.04 -6.57
CA ALA A 31 1.07 -14.25 -6.30
C ALA A 31 0.65 -14.37 -4.83
N ASP A 32 1.46 -13.90 -3.89
CA ASP A 32 1.15 -13.92 -2.46
C ASP A 32 0.02 -12.95 -2.14
N TYR A 33 0.06 -11.73 -2.69
CA TYR A 33 -1.06 -10.79 -2.55
C TYR A 33 -2.36 -11.34 -3.12
N ILE A 34 -2.30 -11.96 -4.31
CA ILE A 34 -3.48 -12.59 -4.93
C ILE A 34 -4.02 -13.70 -4.02
N ALA A 35 -3.15 -14.54 -3.46
CA ALA A 35 -3.54 -15.60 -2.55
C ALA A 35 -4.17 -15.05 -1.27
N PHE A 36 -3.57 -14.03 -0.65
CA PHE A 36 -4.11 -13.41 0.56
C PHE A 36 -5.45 -12.74 0.33
N ILE A 37 -5.61 -11.99 -0.77
CA ILE A 37 -6.89 -11.36 -1.12
C ILE A 37 -7.96 -12.43 -1.39
N ARG A 38 -7.65 -13.44 -2.21
CA ARG A 38 -8.60 -14.49 -2.59
C ARG A 38 -9.04 -15.37 -1.42
N CYS A 39 -8.17 -15.55 -0.43
CA CYS A 39 -8.44 -16.33 0.77
C CYS A 39 -8.88 -15.48 1.97
N GLU A 40 -9.12 -14.17 1.76
CA GLU A 40 -9.53 -13.21 2.80
C GLU A 40 -8.56 -13.11 3.99
N LEU A 41 -7.26 -13.36 3.74
CA LEU A 41 -6.18 -13.28 4.73
C LEU A 41 -5.63 -11.84 4.84
N PHE A 42 -6.51 -10.87 5.08
CA PHE A 42 -6.13 -9.44 5.10
C PHE A 42 -5.18 -9.07 6.25
N ALA A 43 -5.16 -9.86 7.34
CA ALA A 43 -4.19 -9.68 8.42
C ALA A 43 -2.74 -9.82 7.91
N ASN A 44 -2.47 -10.78 7.02
CA ASN A 44 -1.15 -10.96 6.42
C ASN A 44 -0.74 -9.76 5.57
N ILE A 45 -1.68 -9.18 4.83
CA ILE A 45 -1.43 -7.96 4.04
C ILE A 45 -1.20 -6.77 4.98
N ALA A 46 -1.97 -6.66 6.06
CA ALA A 46 -1.82 -5.58 7.04
C ALA A 46 -0.44 -5.64 7.72
N ASP A 47 0.06 -6.83 8.05
CA ASP A 47 1.41 -7.02 8.58
C ASP A 47 2.48 -6.57 7.58
N ILE A 48 2.33 -6.92 6.29
CA ILE A 48 3.24 -6.48 5.21
C ILE A 48 3.22 -4.95 5.08
N VAL A 49 2.03 -4.34 5.07
CA VAL A 49 1.88 -2.88 5.02
C VAL A 49 2.55 -2.24 6.23
N SER A 50 2.32 -2.76 7.45
CA SER A 50 2.98 -2.26 8.66
C SER A 50 4.49 -2.27 8.50
N SER A 51 5.09 -3.40 8.14
CA SER A 51 6.54 -3.51 7.94
C SER A 51 7.07 -2.55 6.86
N ALA A 52 6.36 -2.37 5.75
CA ALA A 52 6.75 -1.43 4.70
C ALA A 52 6.66 0.04 5.14
N THR A 53 5.88 0.36 6.18
CA THR A 53 5.71 1.73 6.68
C THR A 53 6.67 2.12 7.81
N GLU A 54 7.24 1.14 8.52
CA GLU A 54 8.02 1.34 9.75
C GLU A 54 9.21 2.31 9.61
N LEU A 55 9.84 2.39 8.43
CA LEU A 55 11.00 3.25 8.21
C LEU A 55 10.66 4.69 7.79
N TYR A 56 9.41 4.94 7.35
CA TYR A 56 9.03 6.20 6.71
C TYR A 56 7.98 6.99 7.48
N PHE A 57 7.19 6.31 8.32
CA PHE A 57 6.09 6.91 9.05
C PHE A 57 6.07 6.49 10.52
N PHE A 58 5.51 7.35 11.37
CA PHE A 58 5.21 6.95 12.74
C PHE A 58 4.12 5.85 12.73
N PRO A 59 4.14 4.92 13.70
CA PRO A 59 3.13 3.87 13.79
C PRO A 59 1.70 4.42 13.74
N GLY A 60 0.84 3.80 12.93
CA GLY A 60 -0.56 4.19 12.74
C GLY A 60 -0.81 5.38 11.80
N THR A 61 0.24 5.93 11.16
CA THR A 61 0.06 7.01 10.18
C THR A 61 -0.46 6.52 8.83
N LEU A 62 -0.06 5.31 8.43
CA LEU A 62 -0.47 4.64 7.20
C LEU A 62 -0.73 3.18 7.54
N GLU A 63 -1.94 2.70 7.25
CA GLU A 63 -2.41 1.36 7.57
C GLU A 63 -3.17 0.80 6.37
N LEU A 64 -3.30 -0.54 6.30
CA LEU A 64 -4.17 -1.17 5.33
C LEU A 64 -5.63 -0.76 5.61
N GLY A 65 -6.33 -0.36 4.55
CA GLY A 65 -7.76 -0.03 4.62
C GLY A 65 -8.66 -1.26 4.69
N HIS A 66 -9.82 -1.19 4.03
CA HIS A 66 -10.87 -2.20 4.13
C HIS A 66 -10.67 -3.47 3.27
N GLY A 67 -9.48 -3.71 2.73
CA GLY A 67 -9.16 -4.94 2.01
C GLY A 67 -8.20 -4.73 0.84
N GLY A 68 -8.39 -5.52 -0.21
CA GLY A 68 -7.63 -5.42 -1.45
C GLY A 68 -8.39 -6.09 -2.59
N GLU A 69 -8.08 -5.70 -3.82
CA GLU A 69 -8.63 -6.26 -5.06
C GLU A 69 -7.49 -6.71 -5.95
N TYR A 70 -7.70 -7.79 -6.71
CA TYR A 70 -6.78 -8.18 -7.77
C TYR A 70 -7.52 -8.35 -9.09
N ARG A 71 -6.81 -8.03 -10.18
CA ARG A 71 -7.15 -8.46 -11.53
C ARG A 71 -6.09 -9.44 -11.98
N CYS A 72 -6.49 -10.66 -12.29
CA CYS A 72 -5.61 -11.67 -12.86
C CYS A 72 -6.44 -12.50 -13.84
N ASP A 73 -6.26 -12.20 -15.12
CA ASP A 73 -6.92 -12.89 -16.24
C ASP A 73 -5.89 -13.20 -17.33
N TRP A 74 -6.32 -13.86 -18.40
CA TRP A 74 -5.44 -14.27 -19.48
C TRP A 74 -5.16 -13.16 -20.49
N GLN A 75 -5.89 -12.05 -20.43
CA GLN A 75 -5.93 -11.01 -21.46
C GLN A 75 -5.23 -9.72 -21.04
N SER A 76 -4.96 -9.54 -19.74
CA SER A 76 -4.37 -8.33 -19.18
C SER A 76 -3.24 -8.64 -18.19
N PRO A 77 -2.26 -7.74 -18.03
CA PRO A 77 -1.26 -7.87 -16.98
C PRO A 77 -1.93 -7.91 -15.60
N PRO A 78 -1.43 -8.74 -14.67
CA PRO A 78 -1.98 -8.81 -13.33
C PRO A 78 -1.82 -7.45 -12.63
N ALA A 79 -2.83 -7.08 -11.86
CA ALA A 79 -2.85 -5.85 -11.07
C ALA A 79 -3.39 -6.13 -9.68
N ILE A 80 -2.83 -5.44 -8.69
CA ILE A 80 -3.23 -5.51 -7.29
C ILE A 80 -3.54 -4.08 -6.83
N VAL A 81 -4.63 -3.92 -6.10
CA VAL A 81 -5.05 -2.67 -5.47
C VAL A 81 -5.22 -2.95 -3.98
N LEU A 82 -4.54 -2.14 -3.15
CA LEU A 82 -4.58 -2.18 -1.68
C LEU A 82 -5.07 -0.83 -1.15
#